data_AF-A0A2E3C938-F1
#
_entry.id   AF-A0A2E3C938-F1
#
_cell.length_a   1.000
_cell.length_b   1.000
_cell.length_c   1.000
_cell.angle_alpha   90.00
_cell.angle_beta   90.00
_cell.angle_gamma   90.00
#
_symmetry.space_group_name_H-M   'P 1'
#
loop_
_entity.id
_entity.type
_entity.pdbx_description
1 polymer ?
#
loop_
_entity_poly.entity_id
_entity_poly.type
_entity_poly.pdbx_seq_one_letter_code
_entity_poly.pdbx_strand_id
1 'polypeptide(L)'
;MGFFLAVFAGGIDQVDLFSAGRVGLVVGVTASIVIFTYGAVSRMLGYEKAQPVDRKDTLESLRSILHPVELQAVSNNIPWSVGRHVTNSAGTPTIDLHEIDIRGADTIVKILLQNRDDLGRVRLIIGSGRGSDSGGVDNTVAEHVTSRLRRSSSSHGWQYIEKRSNIMLRPMGRPPSKAEWIRRFVIGVIPIAGSLAFAFRDLAGSASGASERGFVFGLIIGLLVTSMMASHRDRTG
;
A
#
# COMPACT_ATOMS: atom_id res chain seq x y z
N MET A 1 -0.92 5.95 28.62
CA MET A 1 -0.77 7.35 28.15
C MET A 1 -1.86 8.27 28.69
N GLY A 2 -3.16 7.96 28.56
CA GLY A 2 -4.25 8.83 29.05
C GLY A 2 -4.21 9.16 30.55
N PHE A 3 -3.92 8.18 31.41
CA PHE A 3 -3.72 8.37 32.85
C PHE A 3 -2.61 9.39 33.15
N PHE A 4 -1.46 9.27 32.48
CA PHE A 4 -0.34 10.17 32.67
C PHE A 4 -0.65 11.59 32.16
N LEU A 5 -1.34 11.74 31.03
CA LEU A 5 -1.75 13.07 30.52
C LEU A 5 -2.73 13.78 31.47
N ALA A 6 -3.67 13.05 32.08
CA ALA A 6 -4.58 13.61 33.08
C ALA A 6 -3.84 14.06 34.35
N VAL A 7 -2.89 13.24 34.83
CA VAL A 7 -2.03 13.55 35.98
C VAL A 7 -1.11 14.75 35.71
N PHE A 8 -0.54 14.85 34.51
CA PHE A 8 0.33 15.97 34.12
C PHE A 8 -0.43 17.29 33.90
N ALA A 9 -1.70 17.23 33.45
CA ALA A 9 -2.49 18.44 33.18
C ALA A 9 -3.17 19.03 34.44
N GLY A 10 -3.53 18.21 35.43
CA GLY A 10 -4.26 18.64 36.63
C GLY A 10 -3.46 18.68 37.93
N GLY A 11 -2.29 18.04 37.99
CA GLY A 11 -1.58 17.80 39.25
C GLY A 11 -2.22 16.66 40.07
N ILE A 12 -1.40 15.94 40.87
CA ILE A 12 -1.83 14.72 41.60
C ILE A 12 -2.99 15.01 42.57
N ASP A 13 -3.08 16.23 43.10
CA ASP A 13 -4.07 16.61 44.12
C ASP A 13 -5.48 16.94 43.57
N GLN A 14 -5.63 17.17 42.25
CA GLN A 14 -6.92 17.49 41.62
C GLN A 14 -7.47 16.37 40.74
N VAL A 15 -6.71 15.29 40.53
CA VAL A 15 -7.11 14.18 39.66
C VAL A 15 -7.74 13.08 40.50
N ASP A 16 -9.02 12.81 40.23
CA ASP A 16 -9.67 11.60 40.74
C ASP A 16 -8.99 10.37 40.10
N LEU A 17 -8.04 9.81 40.85
CA LEU A 17 -7.19 8.70 40.44
C LEU A 17 -8.01 7.46 40.06
N PHE A 18 -9.15 7.24 40.71
CA PHE A 18 -10.04 6.11 40.44
C PHE A 18 -10.80 6.33 39.14
N SER A 19 -11.31 7.54 38.90
CA SER A 19 -11.96 7.89 37.63
C SER A 19 -10.98 7.83 36.45
N ALA A 20 -9.77 8.39 36.62
CA ALA A 20 -8.71 8.32 35.62
C ALA A 20 -8.25 6.89 35.33
N GLY A 21 -8.16 6.04 36.37
CA GLY A 21 -7.86 4.62 36.24
C GLY A 21 -8.95 3.86 35.47
N ARG A 22 -10.22 4.12 35.76
CA ARG A 22 -11.37 3.52 35.05
C ARG A 22 -11.36 3.89 33.57
N VAL A 23 -11.17 5.17 33.25
CA VAL A 23 -11.06 5.64 31.86
C VAL A 23 -9.88 4.98 31.16
N GLY A 24 -8.72 4.91 31.82
CA GLY A 24 -7.53 4.24 31.30
C GLY A 24 -7.77 2.76 30.98
N LEU A 25 -8.48 2.04 31.86
CA LEU A 25 -8.84 0.64 31.67
C LEU A 25 -9.81 0.46 30.50
N VAL A 26 -10.90 1.23 30.44
CA VAL A 26 -11.88 1.17 29.35
C VAL A 26 -11.22 1.41 27.99
N VAL A 27 -10.39 2.46 27.89
CA VAL A 27 -9.66 2.77 26.66
C VAL A 27 -8.66 1.66 26.32
N GLY A 28 -7.92 1.16 27.31
CA GLY A 28 -6.93 0.10 27.13
C GLY A 28 -7.55 -1.20 26.60
N VAL A 29 -8.59 -1.70 27.25
CA VAL A 29 -9.31 -2.91 26.86
C VAL A 29 -9.90 -2.77 25.46
N THR A 30 -10.55 -1.63 25.18
CA THR A 30 -11.16 -1.37 23.87
C THR A 30 -10.10 -1.34 22.77
N ALA A 31 -8.99 -0.65 22.99
CA ALA A 31 -7.87 -0.62 22.04
C ALA A 31 -7.29 -2.02 21.80
N SER A 32 -7.11 -2.82 22.86
CA SER A 32 -6.66 -4.20 22.73
C SER A 32 -7.62 -5.05 21.89
N ILE A 33 -8.94 -4.97 22.13
CA ILE A 33 -9.94 -5.71 21.34
C ILE A 33 -9.84 -5.34 19.86
N VAL A 34 -9.74 -4.04 19.54
CA VAL A 34 -9.63 -3.58 18.15
C VAL A 34 -8.34 -4.09 17.50
N ILE A 35 -7.19 -3.99 18.18
CA ILE A 35 -5.89 -4.42 17.66
C ILE A 35 -5.85 -5.94 17.46
N PHE A 36 -6.31 -6.72 18.44
CA PHE A 36 -6.32 -8.18 18.34
C PHE A 36 -7.31 -8.67 17.29
N THR A 37 -8.47 -8.03 17.15
CA THR A 37 -9.42 -8.36 16.08
C THR A 37 -8.81 -8.10 14.71
N TYR A 38 -8.17 -6.94 14.53
CA TYR A 38 -7.44 -6.63 13.30
C TYR A 38 -6.35 -7.67 13.01
N GLY A 39 -5.53 -8.00 14.01
CA GLY A 39 -4.49 -9.01 13.92
C GLY A 39 -5.04 -10.38 13.54
N ALA A 40 -6.11 -10.83 14.19
CA ALA A 40 -6.75 -12.11 13.92
C ALA A 40 -7.33 -12.19 12.51
N VAL A 41 -8.06 -11.16 12.06
CA VAL A 41 -8.62 -11.10 10.70
C VAL A 41 -7.50 -11.08 9.66
N SER A 42 -6.47 -10.27 9.88
CA SER A 42 -5.33 -10.18 8.96
C SER A 42 -4.55 -11.50 8.87
N ARG A 43 -4.37 -12.21 9.98
CA ARG A 43 -3.63 -13.48 10.03
C ARG A 43 -4.43 -14.65 9.45
N MET A 44 -5.71 -14.80 9.80
CA MET A 44 -6.56 -15.88 9.28
C MET A 44 -6.74 -15.82 7.77
N LEU A 45 -6.68 -14.62 7.18
CA LEU A 45 -6.88 -14.41 5.74
C LEU A 45 -5.56 -14.23 4.97
N GLY A 46 -4.47 -13.87 5.64
CA GLY A 46 -3.16 -13.65 5.02
C GLY A 46 -2.38 -14.94 4.71
N TYR A 47 -2.64 -16.04 5.44
CA TYR A 47 -1.96 -17.33 5.18
C TYR A 47 -2.30 -17.93 3.79
N GLU A 48 -3.44 -17.58 3.20
CA GLU A 48 -3.83 -18.09 1.87
C GLU A 48 -3.00 -17.51 0.71
N LYS A 49 -2.28 -16.39 0.89
CA LYS A 49 -1.70 -15.63 -0.24
C LYS A 49 -0.19 -15.38 -0.16
N ALA A 50 0.47 -15.76 0.95
CA ALA A 50 1.90 -15.52 1.12
C ALA A 50 2.75 -16.63 0.46
N GLN A 51 2.63 -16.83 -0.86
CA GLN A 51 3.76 -17.40 -1.59
C GLN A 51 4.71 -16.25 -1.92
N PRO A 52 5.93 -16.22 -1.34
CA PRO A 52 6.92 -15.25 -1.75
C PRO A 52 7.27 -15.52 -3.21
N VAL A 53 6.97 -14.57 -4.10
CA VAL A 53 7.48 -14.63 -5.47
C VAL A 53 9.00 -14.58 -5.37
N ASP A 54 9.69 -15.65 -5.79
CA ASP A 54 11.15 -15.67 -5.75
C ASP A 54 11.69 -14.52 -6.63
N ARG A 55 12.64 -13.78 -6.09
CA ARG A 55 13.22 -12.60 -6.75
C ARG A 55 13.96 -12.99 -8.03
N LYS A 56 14.46 -14.23 -8.11
CA LYS A 56 15.09 -14.77 -9.33
C LYS A 56 14.05 -15.00 -10.41
N ASP A 57 12.88 -15.54 -10.06
CA ASP A 57 11.76 -15.70 -10.99
C ASP A 57 11.28 -14.35 -11.52
N THR A 58 11.32 -13.29 -10.70
CA THR A 58 10.87 -11.96 -11.14
C THR A 58 11.72 -11.36 -12.26
N LEU A 59 13.05 -11.56 -12.25
CA LEU A 59 13.92 -11.03 -13.31
C LEU A 59 13.70 -11.80 -14.62
N GLU A 60 13.62 -13.13 -14.53
CA GLU A 60 13.44 -13.97 -15.71
C GLU A 60 12.06 -13.76 -16.33
N SER A 61 11.01 -13.65 -15.50
CA SER A 61 9.67 -13.24 -15.94
C SER A 61 9.69 -11.86 -16.58
N LEU A 62 10.43 -10.89 -16.02
CA LEU A 62 10.52 -9.57 -16.65
C LEU A 62 11.19 -9.64 -18.03
N ARG A 63 12.24 -10.45 -18.18
CA ARG A 63 12.92 -10.65 -19.46
C ARG A 63 12.02 -11.33 -20.48
N SER A 64 11.30 -12.38 -20.08
CA SER A 64 10.40 -13.11 -20.97
C SER A 64 9.25 -12.21 -21.46
N ILE A 65 8.68 -11.40 -20.56
CA ILE A 65 7.58 -10.48 -20.91
C ILE A 65 8.07 -9.33 -21.82
N LEU A 66 9.34 -8.90 -21.69
CA LEU A 66 9.92 -7.83 -22.52
C LEU A 66 10.51 -8.30 -23.86
N HIS A 67 10.58 -9.62 -24.11
CA HIS A 67 11.12 -10.15 -25.36
C HIS A 67 10.47 -9.59 -26.65
N PRO A 68 9.15 -9.30 -26.71
CA PRO A 68 8.55 -8.63 -27.87
C PRO A 68 9.14 -7.24 -28.17
N VAL A 69 9.60 -6.51 -27.15
CA VAL A 69 10.24 -5.20 -27.30
C VAL A 69 11.60 -5.33 -27.96
N GLU A 70 12.35 -6.38 -27.62
CA GLU A 70 13.63 -6.70 -28.25
C GLU A 70 13.46 -7.05 -29.73
N LEU A 71 12.46 -7.86 -30.08
CA LEU A 71 12.15 -8.17 -31.48
C LEU A 71 11.84 -6.90 -32.28
N GLN A 72 11.09 -5.96 -31.70
CA GLN A 72 10.79 -4.66 -32.30
C GLN A 72 12.03 -3.76 -32.41
N ALA A 73 12.91 -3.78 -31.40
CA ALA A 73 14.16 -3.02 -31.43
C ALA A 73 15.07 -3.52 -32.56
N VAL A 74 15.22 -4.84 -32.69
CA VAL A 74 15.99 -5.48 -33.77
C VAL A 74 15.41 -5.13 -35.14
N SER A 75 14.08 -5.20 -35.33
CA SER A 75 13.47 -4.88 -36.62
C SER A 75 13.65 -3.41 -37.03
N ASN A 76 13.76 -2.51 -36.05
CA ASN A 76 13.93 -1.08 -36.28
C ASN A 76 15.40 -0.62 -36.21
N ASN A 77 16.35 -1.56 -36.14
CA ASN A 77 17.78 -1.30 -35.99
C ASN A 77 18.13 -0.40 -34.79
N ILE A 78 17.41 -0.59 -33.68
CA ILE A 78 17.62 0.10 -32.41
C ILE A 78 18.56 -0.77 -31.55
N PRO A 79 19.65 -0.23 -30.96
CA PRO A 79 20.63 -1.01 -30.22
C PRO A 79 20.15 -1.47 -28.83
N TRP A 80 18.86 -1.41 -28.53
CA TRP A 80 18.30 -1.87 -27.28
C TRP A 80 18.09 -3.39 -27.27
N SER A 81 18.37 -4.05 -26.15
CA SER A 81 18.20 -5.51 -25.97
C SER A 81 17.90 -5.85 -24.53
N VAL A 82 17.09 -6.89 -24.31
CA VAL A 82 16.68 -7.31 -22.97
C VAL A 82 17.89 -7.76 -22.15
N GLY A 83 18.84 -8.48 -22.76
CA GLY A 83 20.03 -8.96 -22.07
C GLY A 83 20.93 -7.85 -21.51
N ARG A 84 21.08 -6.73 -22.24
CA ARG A 84 21.92 -5.59 -21.80
C ARG A 84 21.18 -4.61 -20.89
N HIS A 85 19.90 -4.35 -21.18
CA HIS A 85 19.16 -3.27 -20.55
C HIS A 85 18.23 -3.74 -19.44
N VAL A 86 18.00 -5.05 -19.28
CA VAL A 86 17.21 -5.62 -18.18
C VAL A 86 18.13 -6.37 -17.23
N THR A 87 18.47 -5.71 -16.14
CA THR A 87 19.43 -6.18 -15.14
C THR A 87 18.80 -6.23 -13.75
N ASN A 88 19.50 -6.86 -12.81
CA ASN A 88 19.13 -6.80 -11.41
C ASN A 88 20.09 -5.84 -10.68
N SER A 89 19.57 -4.72 -10.18
CA SER A 89 20.37 -3.71 -9.48
C SER A 89 19.92 -3.60 -8.02
N ALA A 90 20.80 -3.98 -7.10
CA ALA A 90 20.54 -4.01 -5.66
C ALA A 90 19.29 -4.84 -5.28
N GLY A 91 19.11 -5.99 -5.94
CA GLY A 91 17.97 -6.89 -5.69
C GLY A 91 16.64 -6.40 -6.24
N THR A 92 16.64 -5.42 -7.16
CA THR A 92 15.44 -4.94 -7.86
C THR A 92 15.65 -5.08 -9.37
N PRO A 93 14.74 -5.79 -10.08
CA PRO A 93 14.68 -5.79 -11.54
C PRO A 93 14.65 -4.35 -12.07
N THR A 94 15.62 -4.02 -12.91
CA THR A 94 15.86 -2.67 -13.42
C THR A 94 15.89 -2.69 -14.93
N ILE A 95 15.08 -1.84 -15.54
CA ILE A 95 14.99 -1.64 -16.97
C ILE A 95 15.69 -0.33 -17.28
N ASP A 96 16.69 -0.42 -18.12
CA ASP A 96 17.37 0.73 -18.65
C ASP A 96 16.71 1.20 -19.95
N LEU A 97 16.32 2.48 -19.99
CA LEU A 97 15.71 3.11 -21.16
C LEU A 97 16.75 3.85 -22.02
N HIS A 98 18.04 3.76 -21.73
CA HIS A 98 19.06 4.22 -22.66
C HIS A 98 18.89 3.51 -24.00
N GLU A 99 19.21 4.20 -25.10
CA GLU A 99 19.19 3.63 -26.46
C GLU A 99 17.82 3.17 -27.00
N ILE A 100 16.73 3.31 -26.25
CA ILE A 100 15.39 2.96 -26.75
C ILE A 100 14.70 4.16 -27.40
N ASP A 101 13.84 3.89 -28.38
CA ASP A 101 12.98 4.89 -28.99
C ASP A 101 11.66 5.08 -28.19
N ILE A 102 10.92 6.15 -28.52
CA ILE A 102 9.65 6.45 -27.86
C ILE A 102 8.64 5.30 -28.02
N ARG A 103 8.61 4.61 -29.17
CA ARG A 103 7.66 3.50 -29.41
C ARG A 103 8.01 2.27 -28.58
N GLY A 104 9.29 1.92 -28.47
CA GLY A 104 9.76 0.85 -27.59
C GLY A 104 9.49 1.18 -26.13
N ALA A 105 9.78 2.41 -25.70
CA ALA A 105 9.47 2.86 -24.34
C ALA A 105 7.96 2.83 -24.02
N ASP A 106 7.10 3.23 -24.96
CA ASP A 106 5.64 3.11 -24.82
C ASP A 106 5.23 1.64 -24.65
N THR A 107 5.85 0.74 -25.42
CA THR A 107 5.56 -0.69 -25.35
C THR A 107 6.00 -1.28 -24.00
N ILE A 108 7.18 -0.90 -23.50
CA ILE A 108 7.64 -1.28 -22.15
C ILE A 108 6.64 -0.82 -21.09
N VAL A 109 6.24 0.46 -21.11
CA VAL A 109 5.28 1.00 -20.14
C VAL A 109 3.96 0.24 -20.19
N LYS A 110 3.43 -0.04 -21.39
CA LYS A 110 2.19 -0.80 -21.56
C LYS A 110 2.31 -2.20 -20.97
N ILE A 111 3.39 -2.91 -21.29
CA ILE A 111 3.68 -4.24 -20.79
C ILE A 111 3.75 -4.26 -19.26
N LEU A 112 4.46 -3.30 -18.65
CA LEU A 112 4.58 -3.20 -17.19
C LEU A 112 3.23 -2.94 -16.51
N LEU A 113 2.40 -2.07 -17.09
CA LEU A 113 1.09 -1.77 -16.55
C LEU A 113 0.14 -2.98 -16.63
N GLN A 114 0.28 -3.83 -17.66
CA GLN A 114 -0.57 -5.01 -17.88
C GLN A 114 -0.15 -6.23 -17.05
N ASN A 115 1.14 -6.44 -16.83
CA ASN A 115 1.67 -7.65 -16.17
C ASN A 115 2.03 -7.43 -14.71
N ARG A 116 1.27 -6.57 -14.00
CA ARG A 116 1.55 -6.25 -12.59
C ARG A 116 1.58 -7.48 -11.69
N ASP A 117 0.69 -8.44 -11.92
CA ASP A 117 0.54 -9.57 -11.01
C ASP A 117 1.71 -10.57 -11.08
N ASP A 118 2.44 -10.58 -12.20
CA ASP A 118 3.63 -11.41 -12.41
C ASP A 118 4.93 -10.67 -12.05
N LEU A 119 4.82 -9.37 -11.77
CA LEU A 119 5.95 -8.48 -11.53
C LEU A 119 5.94 -7.95 -10.09
N GLY A 120 7.08 -8.12 -9.42
CA GLY A 120 7.33 -7.47 -8.15
C GLY A 120 7.66 -5.98 -8.31
N ARG A 121 8.58 -5.49 -7.48
CA ARG A 121 9.10 -4.12 -7.61
C ARG A 121 9.97 -4.01 -8.87
N VAL A 122 9.70 -3.02 -9.70
CA VAL A 122 10.48 -2.74 -10.92
C VAL A 122 11.03 -1.31 -10.89
N ARG A 123 12.27 -1.13 -11.31
CA ARG A 123 12.91 0.18 -11.47
C ARG A 123 13.10 0.47 -12.97
N LEU A 124 12.80 1.69 -13.39
CA LEU A 124 13.11 2.18 -14.73
C LEU A 124 14.17 3.27 -14.61
N ILE A 125 15.26 3.18 -15.35
CA ILE A 125 16.28 4.22 -15.47
C ILE A 125 15.86 5.14 -16.62
N ILE A 126 15.57 6.40 -16.30
CA ILE A 126 15.12 7.43 -17.26
C ILE A 126 16.22 8.47 -17.57
N GLY A 127 17.45 8.25 -17.07
CA GLY A 127 18.52 9.23 -17.19
C GLY A 127 18.29 10.47 -16.31
N SER A 128 19.28 11.38 -16.24
CA SER A 128 19.23 12.55 -15.35
C SER A 128 18.52 13.79 -15.95
N GLY A 129 17.92 13.66 -17.14
CA GLY A 129 17.35 14.79 -17.88
C GLY A 129 18.39 15.77 -18.47
N ARG A 130 19.69 15.48 -18.30
CA ARG A 130 20.78 16.20 -18.97
C ARG A 130 21.05 15.49 -20.30
N GLY A 131 20.80 16.21 -21.38
CA GLY A 131 20.65 15.72 -22.75
C GLY A 131 21.77 14.84 -23.31
N SER A 132 21.49 14.33 -24.51
CA SER A 132 22.18 13.27 -25.26
C SER A 132 23.64 13.52 -25.65
N ASP A 133 24.30 14.57 -25.16
CA ASP A 133 25.71 14.85 -25.52
C ASP A 133 26.70 13.92 -24.78
N SER A 134 26.23 13.15 -23.79
CA SER A 134 27.07 12.27 -22.95
C SER A 134 26.53 10.85 -22.75
N GLY A 135 25.63 10.37 -23.63
CA GLY A 135 25.12 8.99 -23.58
C GLY A 135 23.99 8.75 -22.58
N GLY A 136 23.23 9.79 -22.22
CA GLY A 136 22.02 9.71 -21.39
C GLY A 136 20.76 9.32 -22.19
N VAL A 137 19.71 8.87 -21.50
CA VAL A 137 18.36 8.64 -22.09
C VAL A 137 17.88 9.93 -22.77
N ASP A 138 17.28 9.81 -23.95
CA ASP A 138 16.65 10.93 -24.64
C ASP A 138 15.59 11.58 -23.74
N ASN A 139 15.69 12.90 -23.54
CA ASN A 139 14.77 13.67 -22.71
C ASN A 139 13.32 13.51 -23.16
N THR A 140 13.07 13.37 -24.46
CA THR A 140 11.71 13.16 -25.00
C THR A 140 11.14 11.81 -24.55
N VAL A 141 11.95 10.76 -24.52
CA VAL A 141 11.57 9.42 -24.03
C VAL A 141 11.32 9.47 -22.52
N ALA A 142 12.20 10.11 -21.76
CA ALA A 142 12.08 10.24 -20.32
C ALA A 142 10.80 10.98 -19.90
N GLU A 143 10.50 12.12 -20.52
CA GLU A 143 9.27 12.89 -20.27
C GLU A 143 8.02 12.11 -20.66
N HIS A 144 8.05 11.41 -21.81
CA HIS A 144 6.95 10.59 -22.28
C HIS A 144 6.62 9.46 -21.28
N VAL A 145 7.62 8.69 -20.86
CA VAL A 145 7.45 7.59 -19.90
C VAL A 145 6.96 8.11 -18.55
N THR A 146 7.55 9.21 -18.06
CA THR A 146 7.17 9.86 -16.80
C THR A 146 5.71 10.28 -16.83
N SER A 147 5.28 11.00 -17.88
CA SER A 147 3.90 11.48 -18.01
C SER A 147 2.88 10.34 -18.06
N ARG A 148 3.20 9.26 -18.78
CA ARG A 148 2.31 8.12 -18.96
C ARG A 148 2.19 7.27 -17.70
N LEU A 149 3.32 6.99 -17.04
CA LEU A 149 3.35 6.26 -15.77
C LEU A 149 2.67 7.06 -14.66
N ARG A 150 2.90 8.37 -14.58
CA ARG A 150 2.23 9.24 -13.60
C ARG A 150 0.71 9.22 -13.76
N ARG A 151 0.19 9.20 -15.00
CA ARG A 151 -1.25 9.14 -15.28
C ARG A 151 -1.86 7.76 -15.01
N SER A 152 -1.14 6.69 -15.36
CA SER A 152 -1.75 5.35 -15.50
C SER A 152 -1.34 4.35 -14.42
N SER A 153 -0.29 4.63 -13.63
CA SER A 153 0.20 3.72 -12.59
C SER A 153 -0.86 3.38 -11.55
N SER A 154 -1.52 4.40 -10.99
CA SER A 154 -2.50 4.21 -9.91
C SER A 154 -3.70 3.37 -10.35
N SER A 155 -4.21 3.59 -11.56
CA SER A 155 -5.35 2.82 -12.10
C SER A 155 -5.01 1.35 -12.35
N HIS A 156 -3.74 1.04 -12.64
CA HIS A 156 -3.25 -0.33 -12.85
C HIS A 156 -2.67 -0.95 -11.57
N GLY A 157 -2.94 -0.39 -10.39
CA GLY A 157 -2.51 -1.00 -9.14
C GLY A 157 -1.03 -0.76 -8.82
N TRP A 158 -0.35 0.17 -9.48
CA TRP A 158 1.05 0.50 -9.21
C TRP A 158 1.17 1.76 -8.34
N GLN A 159 2.06 1.71 -7.36
CA GLN A 159 2.57 2.88 -6.66
C GLN A 159 3.76 3.43 -7.44
N TYR A 160 3.58 4.62 -7.97
CA TYR A 160 4.59 5.39 -8.69
C TYR A 160 5.45 6.21 -7.74
N ILE A 161 6.77 6.06 -7.82
CA ILE A 161 7.74 6.82 -7.03
C ILE A 161 8.80 7.36 -7.98
N GLU A 162 8.77 8.66 -8.19
CA GLU A 162 9.72 9.37 -9.04
C GLU A 162 10.97 9.76 -8.25
N LYS A 163 12.15 9.52 -8.84
CA LYS A 163 13.44 10.05 -8.38
C LYS A 163 14.13 10.72 -9.55
N ARG A 164 15.16 11.51 -9.25
CA ARG A 164 15.90 12.32 -10.23
C ARG A 164 16.40 11.56 -11.47
N SER A 165 16.77 10.28 -11.34
CA SER A 165 17.34 9.49 -12.44
C SER A 165 16.60 8.18 -12.73
N ASN A 166 15.58 7.86 -11.93
CA ASN A 166 14.86 6.61 -12.03
C ASN A 166 13.43 6.74 -11.53
N ILE A 167 12.57 5.90 -12.08
CA ILE A 167 11.20 5.71 -11.62
C ILE A 167 11.13 4.34 -10.97
N MET A 168 10.56 4.26 -9.77
CA MET A 168 10.31 3.01 -9.09
C MET A 168 8.81 2.71 -9.12
N LEU A 169 8.45 1.56 -9.68
CA LEU A 169 7.11 1.01 -9.67
C LEU A 169 7.04 -0.08 -8.60
N ARG A 170 6.10 0.08 -7.67
CA ARG A 170 5.81 -0.93 -6.64
C ARG A 170 4.38 -1.42 -6.80
N PRO A 171 4.11 -2.73 -6.81
CA PRO A 171 2.74 -3.21 -6.83
C PRO A 171 2.05 -2.75 -5.53
N MET A 172 0.91 -2.06 -5.65
CA MET A 172 0.03 -1.80 -4.51
C MET A 172 -0.53 -3.12 -3.99
N GLY A 173 -1.01 -3.17 -2.75
CA GLY A 173 -1.72 -4.36 -2.29
C GLY A 173 -2.95 -4.65 -3.16
N ARG A 174 -3.35 -5.92 -3.27
CA ARG A 174 -4.59 -6.27 -3.98
C ARG A 174 -5.79 -5.79 -3.15
N PRO A 175 -6.77 -5.09 -3.75
CA PRO A 175 -8.01 -4.80 -3.06
C PRO A 175 -8.72 -6.11 -2.69
N PRO A 176 -9.40 -6.18 -1.54
CA PRO A 176 -10.15 -7.35 -1.15
C PRO A 176 -11.25 -7.61 -2.19
N SER A 177 -11.50 -8.89 -2.49
CA SER A 177 -12.70 -9.26 -3.26
C SER A 177 -13.95 -8.91 -2.46
N LYS A 178 -15.12 -8.78 -3.11
CA LYS A 178 -16.39 -8.52 -2.40
C LYS A 178 -16.67 -9.56 -1.30
N ALA A 179 -16.43 -10.84 -1.60
CA ALA A 179 -16.63 -11.93 -0.64
C ALA A 179 -15.64 -11.83 0.54
N GLU A 180 -14.39 -11.50 0.26
CA GLU A 180 -13.36 -11.30 1.28
C GLU A 180 -13.65 -10.09 2.16
N TRP A 181 -14.09 -8.98 1.57
CA TRP A 181 -14.53 -7.79 2.29
C TRP A 181 -15.69 -8.12 3.24
N ILE A 182 -16.73 -8.83 2.75
CA ILE A 182 -17.87 -9.24 3.58
C ILE A 182 -17.39 -10.14 4.72
N ARG A 183 -16.54 -11.13 4.45
CA ARG A 183 -15.99 -12.03 5.47
C ARG A 183 -15.22 -11.26 6.54
N ARG A 184 -14.33 -10.34 6.14
CA ARG A 184 -13.57 -9.46 7.06
C ARG A 184 -14.51 -8.61 7.92
N PHE A 185 -15.53 -8.04 7.29
CA PHE A 185 -16.51 -7.18 7.94
C PHE A 185 -17.32 -7.95 8.98
N VAL A 186 -17.89 -9.11 8.63
CA VAL A 186 -18.71 -9.93 9.54
C VAL A 186 -17.92 -10.43 10.74
N ILE A 187 -16.67 -10.85 10.55
CA ILE A 187 -15.81 -11.30 11.65
C ILE A 187 -15.45 -10.12 12.57
N GLY A 188 -15.17 -8.95 11.99
CA GLY A 188 -14.70 -7.78 12.75
C GLY A 188 -15.80 -6.97 13.43
N VAL A 189 -17.02 -6.94 12.90
CA VAL A 189 -18.02 -5.93 13.27
C VAL A 189 -18.50 -6.09 14.70
N ILE A 190 -18.76 -7.32 15.14
CA ILE A 190 -19.25 -7.61 16.49
C ILE A 190 -18.22 -7.17 17.55
N PRO A 191 -16.96 -7.64 17.53
CA PRO A 191 -15.98 -7.25 18.55
C PRO A 191 -15.60 -5.77 18.50
N ILE A 192 -15.46 -5.17 17.30
CA ILE A 192 -15.06 -3.77 17.17
C ILE A 192 -16.21 -2.83 17.52
N ALA A 193 -17.38 -3.01 16.91
CA ALA A 193 -18.51 -2.11 17.17
C ALA A 193 -19.09 -2.31 18.57
N GLY A 194 -19.15 -3.55 19.06
CA GLY A 194 -19.57 -3.84 20.43
C GLY A 194 -18.65 -3.18 21.46
N SER A 195 -17.33 -3.35 21.34
CA SER A 195 -16.39 -2.74 22.29
C SER A 195 -16.44 -1.22 22.28
N LEU A 196 -16.47 -0.59 21.09
CA LEU A 196 -16.57 0.87 20.98
C LEU A 196 -17.90 1.41 21.50
N ALA A 197 -19.02 0.73 21.25
CA ALA A 197 -20.33 1.11 21.79
C ALA A 197 -20.32 1.14 23.33
N PHE A 198 -19.79 0.09 23.97
CA PHE A 198 -19.68 0.08 25.44
C PHE A 198 -18.66 1.09 25.96
N ALA A 199 -17.53 1.26 25.28
CA ALA A 199 -16.51 2.23 25.68
C ALA A 199 -17.04 3.66 25.66
N PHE A 200 -17.68 4.08 24.55
CA PHE A 200 -18.23 5.42 24.44
C PHE A 200 -19.45 5.64 25.33
N ARG A 201 -20.25 4.60 25.58
CA ARG A 201 -21.32 4.64 26.60
C ARG A 201 -20.75 4.97 27.98
N ASP A 202 -19.70 4.25 28.37
CA ASP A 202 -19.10 4.39 29.70
C ASP A 202 -18.28 5.69 29.85
N LEU A 203 -17.86 6.31 28.72
CA LEU A 203 -17.14 7.58 28.67
C LEU A 203 -18.05 8.81 28.51
N ALA A 204 -19.33 8.66 28.15
CA ALA A 204 -20.20 9.78 27.80
C ALA A 204 -20.57 10.72 28.97
N GLY A 205 -20.17 10.39 30.21
CA GLY A 205 -20.42 11.20 31.40
C GLY A 205 -21.84 11.04 31.96
N SER A 206 -22.21 11.91 32.90
CA SER A 206 -23.43 11.78 33.72
C SER A 206 -24.64 12.60 33.23
N ALA A 207 -24.52 13.30 32.10
CA ALA A 207 -25.64 14.08 31.56
C ALA A 207 -26.79 13.16 31.11
N SER A 208 -28.03 13.65 31.18
CA SER A 208 -29.21 12.88 30.79
C SER A 208 -29.14 12.48 29.31
N GLY A 209 -29.30 11.18 29.04
CA GLY A 209 -29.19 10.61 27.70
C GLY A 209 -27.76 10.53 27.14
N ALA A 210 -26.73 10.90 27.90
CA ALA A 210 -25.35 10.86 27.42
C ALA A 210 -24.88 9.43 27.15
N SER A 211 -25.19 8.49 28.06
CA SER A 211 -24.91 7.06 27.90
C SER A 211 -25.47 6.49 26.58
N GLU A 212 -26.73 6.78 26.27
CA GLU A 212 -27.37 6.31 25.03
C GLU A 212 -26.71 6.94 23.79
N ARG A 213 -26.43 8.24 23.80
CA ARG A 213 -25.73 8.93 22.71
C ARG A 213 -24.30 8.39 22.52
N GLY A 214 -23.59 8.12 23.61
CA GLY A 214 -22.27 7.50 23.60
C GLY A 214 -22.30 6.10 22.99
N PHE A 215 -23.28 5.28 23.37
CA PHE A 215 -23.47 3.96 22.79
C PHE A 215 -23.71 4.02 21.28
N VAL A 216 -24.64 4.87 20.83
CA VAL A 216 -24.93 5.05 19.40
C VAL A 216 -23.72 5.57 18.63
N PHE A 217 -22.99 6.55 19.20
CA PHE A 217 -21.76 7.05 18.60
C PHE A 217 -20.71 5.95 18.46
N GLY A 218 -20.51 5.15 19.50
CA GLY A 218 -19.56 4.04 19.47
C GLY A 218 -19.92 2.96 18.44
N LEU A 219 -21.21 2.67 18.25
CA LEU A 219 -21.66 1.79 17.16
C LEU A 219 -21.31 2.37 15.77
N ILE A 220 -21.58 3.65 15.53
CA ILE A 220 -21.31 4.31 14.25
C ILE A 220 -19.80 4.29 13.94
N ILE A 221 -18.97 4.69 14.91
CA ILE A 221 -17.52 4.67 14.75
C ILE A 221 -17.01 3.24 14.58
N GLY A 222 -17.56 2.27 15.31
CA GLY A 222 -17.19 0.87 15.18
C GLY A 222 -17.51 0.27 13.82
N LEU A 223 -18.65 0.61 13.24
CA LEU A 223 -18.99 0.24 11.86
C LEU A 223 -18.01 0.87 10.85
N LEU A 224 -17.65 2.13 11.04
CA LEU A 224 -16.69 2.83 10.19
C LEU A 224 -15.30 2.21 10.27
N VAL A 225 -14.77 1.99 11.48
CA VAL A 225 -13.45 1.37 11.71
C VAL A 225 -13.41 -0.03 11.13
N THR A 226 -14.48 -0.82 11.31
CA THR A 226 -14.57 -2.16 10.74
C THR A 226 -14.60 -2.13 9.21
N SER A 227 -15.34 -1.18 8.62
CA SER A 227 -15.37 -1.00 7.16
C SER A 227 -14.00 -0.60 6.60
N MET A 228 -13.26 0.28 7.29
CA MET A 228 -11.89 0.64 6.92
C MET A 228 -10.94 -0.57 7.00
N MET A 229 -11.04 -1.35 8.08
CA MET A 229 -10.27 -2.60 8.23
C MET A 229 -10.59 -3.58 7.11
N ALA A 230 -11.87 -3.83 6.84
CA ALA A 230 -12.31 -4.76 5.81
C ALA A 230 -11.82 -4.35 4.41
N SER A 231 -11.67 -3.04 4.18
CA SER A 231 -11.16 -2.44 2.95
C SER A 231 -9.63 -2.43 2.84
N HIS A 232 -8.91 -2.84 3.90
CA HIS A 232 -7.45 -2.84 3.90
C HIS A 232 -6.92 -3.79 2.82
N ARG A 233 -5.97 -3.32 2.01
CA ARG A 233 -5.40 -4.08 0.89
C ARG A 233 -4.35 -5.08 1.39
N ASP A 234 -4.36 -6.28 0.82
CA ASP A 234 -3.33 -7.27 1.14
C ASP A 234 -2.01 -6.87 0.49
N ARG A 235 -1.01 -6.60 1.33
CA ARG A 235 0.36 -6.23 0.91
C ARG A 235 1.31 -7.42 0.86
N THR A 236 0.79 -8.65 0.91
CA THR A 236 1.59 -9.86 0.69
C THR A 236 1.86 -9.98 -0.81
N GLY A 237 2.93 -9.32 -1.25
CA GLY A 237 3.64 -9.54 -2.49
C GLY A 237 5.12 -9.63 -2.18
#